data_AF-A0A9P8MRB6-F1
#
_entry.id   AF-A0A9P8MRB6-F1
#
_cell.length_a   1.000
_cell.length_b   1.000
_cell.length_c   1.000
_cell.angle_alpha   90.00
_cell.angle_beta   90.00
_cell.angle_gamma   90.00
#
_symmetry.space_group_name_H-M   'P 1'
#
loop_
_entity.id
_entity.type
_entity.pdbx_description
1 polymer ?
#
loop_
_entity_poly.entity_id
_entity_poly.type
_entity_poly.pdbx_seq_one_letter_code
_entity_poly.pdbx_strand_id
1 'polypeptide(L)'
;MGDVWFLVTPLKNWVYVNDLDTLMSIFKRSADFPDQSSSTNLSREEELFDSVIRLLRDVSRREAPASSAPNHGIRRESSRIEDSVYLGGYVTILFVPTFISTGQPSYQLASHFDERTWKARFVDWVIVEDVTFRQASSERLGWLVSNGGELASRLLPEHHTFERRQQIVFDLVKNAKSSVHTSFDLWTASNAFNYVGIVGHFVGSEGKKRDALLGLPRLVGPHSGENIAAYLKEVIDRYELGSKLGYFMLDNAKSNDTCLETLARWFPMDVSRRRLRCIGHVINLVVRAVIFGSNVSKFEAELRGATDEFKFDIWAKKGAIGRLHNIATYITDQGSSAFADRARWNSIYMMIKRALELRCAIELYQSRWQKPKNDPDHRDLTNDFLNAGDWVELERFYEFLKPFYILTKTIEGNASKPGAEGGHGAVWETLKTMDYLFMKFKQAAEDTQFQEASHFKSGIDCGWAKLEDYYVKTDRTPVYRAALALHPSYGYDYFERHWKKAMNKPQWYSDMQSAVGSLFDEYRRQTEVETQAQAGFLEDESEEVDADNDYSSFGKR
;
A
#
# COMPACT_ATOMS: atom_id res chain seq x y z
N MET A 1 3.33 26.14 39.08
CA MET A 1 4.27 25.91 37.97
C MET A 1 4.58 24.43 38.01
N GLY A 2 3.95 23.54 37.26
CA GLY A 2 3.16 23.63 36.04
C GLY A 2 3.58 22.41 35.23
N ASP A 3 2.68 21.44 35.11
CA ASP A 3 2.82 20.19 34.34
C ASP A 3 3.65 20.37 33.06
N VAL A 4 4.83 19.73 32.99
CA VAL A 4 5.72 19.83 31.82
C VAL A 4 5.62 18.55 30.99
N TRP A 5 5.20 18.72 29.74
CA TRP A 5 5.20 17.68 28.73
C TRP A 5 6.47 17.80 27.88
N PHE A 6 7.22 16.71 27.75
CA PHE A 6 8.41 16.67 26.89
C PHE A 6 8.13 15.85 25.63
N LEU A 7 8.47 16.43 24.48
CA LEU A 7 8.44 15.73 23.19
C LEU A 7 9.78 15.03 22.97
N VAL A 8 9.81 13.70 23.06
CA VAL A 8 11.04 12.94 22.80
C VAL A 8 11.07 12.56 21.32
N THR A 9 11.98 13.19 20.58
CA THR A 9 12.27 12.84 19.19
C THR A 9 13.23 11.63 19.15
N PRO A 10 13.05 10.69 18.19
CA PRO A 10 12.29 10.83 16.95
C PRO A 10 10.84 10.31 17.00
N LEU A 11 10.36 9.81 18.14
CA LEU A 11 9.08 9.07 18.21
C LEU A 11 7.81 9.95 18.27
N LYS A 12 7.94 11.28 18.33
CA LYS A 12 6.80 12.22 18.49
C LYS A 12 5.83 11.86 19.63
N ASN A 13 6.32 11.19 20.67
CA ASN A 13 5.53 10.89 21.86
C ASN A 13 5.76 11.94 22.93
N TRP A 14 4.68 12.34 23.58
CA TRP A 14 4.69 13.25 24.71
C TRP A 14 4.79 12.43 26.00
N VAL A 15 5.87 12.66 26.76
CA VAL A 15 6.06 12.04 28.07
C VAL A 15 5.70 13.07 29.13
N TYR A 16 4.77 12.69 30.00
CA TYR A 16 4.37 13.47 31.17
C TYR A 16 5.29 13.15 32.34
N VAL A 17 5.91 14.16 32.94
CA VAL A 17 6.79 14.01 34.09
C VAL A 17 6.28 14.91 35.20
N ASN A 18 5.90 14.29 36.32
CA ASN A 18 5.32 14.99 37.48
C ASN A 18 6.37 15.36 38.54
N ASP A 19 7.61 14.89 38.42
CA ASP A 19 8.72 15.20 39.33
C ASP A 19 9.96 15.64 38.56
N LEU A 20 10.22 16.95 38.59
CA LEU A 20 11.33 17.60 37.91
C LEU A 20 12.68 17.24 38.56
N ASP A 21 12.71 16.92 39.86
CA ASP A 21 13.95 16.63 40.59
C ASP A 21 14.50 15.23 40.24
N THR A 22 13.62 14.24 40.01
CA THR A 22 14.03 12.91 39.52
C THR A 22 14.60 12.98 38.10
N LEU A 23 14.02 13.77 37.20
CA LEU A 23 14.54 13.96 35.83
C LEU A 23 15.90 14.68 35.84
N MET A 24 16.04 15.72 36.67
CA MET A 24 17.31 16.44 36.81
C MET A 24 18.38 15.58 37.50
N SER A 25 18.03 14.58 38.31
CA SER A 25 18.98 13.62 38.88
C SER A 25 19.58 12.67 37.83
N ILE A 26 18.83 12.35 36.76
CA ILE A 26 19.29 11.53 35.64
C ILE A 26 20.29 12.31 34.78
N PHE A 27 20.05 13.62 34.56
CA PHE A 27 21.01 14.48 33.86
C PHE A 27 22.21 14.90 34.73
N LYS A 28 22.02 15.12 36.04
CA LYS A 28 23.11 15.45 36.99
C LYS A 28 24.03 14.27 37.30
N ARG A 29 23.56 13.02 37.19
CA ARG A 29 24.41 11.82 37.36
C ARG A 29 25.49 11.64 36.29
N SER A 30 25.54 12.48 35.25
CA SER A 30 26.67 12.52 34.30
C SER A 30 27.82 13.46 34.75
N ALA A 31 27.62 14.32 35.75
CA ALA A 31 28.58 15.35 36.12
C ALA A 31 29.39 15.07 37.40
N ASP A 32 28.88 14.26 38.34
CA ASP A 32 29.57 14.02 39.62
C ASP A 32 29.63 12.53 39.97
N PHE A 33 30.81 11.91 39.79
CA PHE A 33 31.23 10.73 40.56
C PHE A 33 32.69 10.89 40.99
N PRO A 34 33.01 10.68 42.28
CA PRO A 34 34.36 10.82 42.81
C PRO A 34 35.25 9.63 42.45
N ASP A 35 36.52 9.96 42.30
CA ASP A 35 37.66 9.09 42.00
C ASP A 35 37.78 7.96 43.04
N GLN A 36 37.47 6.72 42.66
CA GLN A 36 37.92 5.53 43.39
C GLN A 36 38.33 4.41 42.42
N SER A 37 39.63 4.18 42.42
CA SER A 37 40.37 3.10 41.80
C SER A 37 39.89 1.69 42.21
N SER A 38 39.55 0.82 41.26
CA SER A 38 40.26 -0.44 40.99
C SER A 38 39.55 -1.36 39.97
N SER A 39 40.29 -1.68 38.91
CA SER A 39 40.23 -2.84 38.00
C SER A 39 38.92 -3.20 37.29
N THR A 40 38.71 -2.70 36.07
CA THR A 40 39.06 -3.35 34.79
C THR A 40 38.73 -2.38 33.65
N ASN A 41 39.76 -1.91 32.93
CA ASN A 41 39.66 -0.86 31.92
C ASN A 41 38.95 -1.36 30.65
N LEU A 42 37.70 -0.97 30.46
CA LEU A 42 37.22 -0.46 29.17
C LEU A 42 37.22 1.06 29.29
N SER A 43 37.71 1.75 28.28
CA SER A 43 37.70 3.22 28.28
C SER A 43 36.25 3.73 28.38
N ARG A 44 36.05 4.85 29.07
CA ARG A 44 34.75 5.54 29.23
C ARG A 44 34.04 5.83 27.89
N GLU A 45 34.78 5.78 26.78
CA GLU A 45 34.31 5.91 25.40
C GLU A 45 33.79 4.59 24.79
N GLU A 46 34.31 3.43 25.21
CA GLU A 46 33.81 2.11 24.78
C GLU A 46 32.45 1.81 25.39
N GLU A 47 32.18 2.23 26.63
CA GLU A 47 30.84 2.09 27.26
C GLU A 47 29.77 2.96 26.60
N LEU A 48 30.17 4.14 26.12
CA LEU A 48 29.31 5.07 25.35
C LEU A 48 29.03 4.51 23.95
N PHE A 49 30.05 3.93 23.30
CA PHE A 49 29.91 3.23 22.03
C PHE A 49 28.97 2.01 22.15
N ASP A 50 29.13 1.20 23.20
CA ASP A 50 28.30 0.03 23.46
C ASP A 50 26.86 0.40 23.82
N SER A 51 26.65 1.53 24.50
CA SER A 51 25.33 2.07 24.81
C SER A 51 24.60 2.62 23.57
N VAL A 52 25.32 3.28 22.65
CA VAL A 52 24.76 3.73 21.37
C VAL A 52 24.41 2.54 20.47
N ILE A 53 25.26 1.51 20.42
CA ILE A 53 24.98 0.26 19.69
C ILE A 53 23.78 -0.48 20.28
N ARG A 54 23.62 -0.52 21.61
CA ARG A 54 22.43 -1.08 22.27
C ARG A 54 21.16 -0.27 21.96
N LEU A 55 21.24 1.06 21.97
CA LEU A 55 20.13 1.94 21.61
C LEU A 55 19.69 1.74 20.15
N LEU A 56 20.65 1.59 19.23
CA LEU A 56 20.40 1.31 17.81
C LEU A 56 19.80 -0.09 17.58
N ARG A 57 20.22 -1.09 18.37
CA ARG A 57 19.64 -2.46 18.35
C ARG A 57 18.20 -2.48 18.87
N ASP A 58 17.89 -1.75 19.96
CA ASP A 58 16.54 -1.72 20.54
C ASP A 58 15.53 -0.96 19.68
N VAL A 59 15.98 0.02 18.91
CA VAL A 59 15.14 0.76 17.96
C VAL A 59 14.83 -0.09 16.70
N SER A 60 15.80 -0.83 16.16
CA SER A 60 15.56 -1.74 15.02
C SER A 60 14.59 -2.89 15.35
N ARG A 61 14.56 -3.37 16.61
CA ARG A 61 13.62 -4.42 17.03
C ARG A 61 12.16 -3.98 17.09
N ARG A 62 11.88 -2.67 17.09
CA ARG A 62 10.51 -2.12 17.18
C ARG A 62 9.93 -1.65 15.84
N GLU A 63 10.74 -1.59 14.78
CA GLU A 63 10.33 -1.15 13.43
C GLU A 63 10.34 -2.26 12.37
N ALA A 64 10.25 -3.53 12.76
CA ALA A 64 9.93 -4.59 11.81
C ALA A 64 8.44 -4.50 11.41
N PRO A 65 8.09 -4.50 10.10
CA PRO A 65 6.71 -4.76 9.70
C PRO A 65 6.34 -6.17 10.17
N ALA A 66 5.16 -6.32 10.79
CA ALA A 66 4.66 -7.60 11.27
C ALA A 66 4.73 -8.67 10.16
N SER A 67 5.73 -9.55 10.24
CA SER A 67 5.74 -10.85 9.59
C SER A 67 6.62 -11.81 10.38
N SER A 68 6.01 -12.93 10.78
CA SER A 68 6.56 -14.16 11.37
C SER A 68 7.48 -14.01 12.59
N ALA A 69 6.91 -14.15 13.79
CA ALA A 69 7.65 -14.57 14.98
C ALA A 69 7.78 -16.11 15.00
N PRO A 70 8.98 -16.67 15.24
CA PRO A 70 9.13 -18.06 15.63
C PRO A 70 8.94 -18.22 17.15
N ASN A 71 8.29 -19.33 17.53
CA ASN A 71 8.10 -19.75 18.91
C ASN A 71 9.43 -19.91 19.65
N HIS A 72 9.57 -19.27 20.82
CA HIS A 72 10.12 -19.90 22.04
C HIS A 72 9.95 -19.02 23.30
N GLY A 73 9.51 -19.65 24.40
CA GLY A 73 10.07 -19.42 25.73
C GLY A 73 9.52 -18.25 26.55
N ILE A 74 8.55 -18.58 27.42
CA ILE A 74 8.03 -17.77 28.53
C ILE A 74 9.15 -17.11 29.36
N ARG A 75 9.06 -15.79 29.58
CA ARG A 75 9.55 -15.16 30.83
C ARG A 75 8.64 -14.02 31.25
N ARG A 76 8.02 -14.21 32.42
CA ARG A 76 7.14 -13.28 33.13
C ARG A 76 7.91 -12.04 33.58
N GLU A 77 7.34 -10.85 33.40
CA GLU A 77 7.58 -9.71 34.29
C GLU A 77 6.26 -8.96 34.51
N SER A 78 5.85 -8.86 35.78
CA SER A 78 4.61 -8.23 36.21
C SER A 78 4.75 -6.72 36.29
N SER A 79 3.79 -5.98 35.76
CA SER A 79 3.58 -4.58 36.13
C SER A 79 2.28 -4.42 36.91
N ARG A 80 2.44 -3.80 38.09
CA ARG A 80 1.39 -3.41 39.04
C ARG A 80 0.50 -2.32 38.43
N ILE A 81 -0.77 -2.43 38.77
CA ILE A 81 -1.88 -1.48 38.59
C ILE A 81 -1.69 -0.32 39.57
N GLU A 82 -1.85 0.93 39.12
CA GLU A 82 -2.31 2.05 39.97
C GLU A 82 -3.28 2.96 39.20
N ASP A 83 -4.14 3.62 39.98
CA ASP A 83 -5.56 3.87 39.72
C ASP A 83 -5.95 5.14 38.92
N SER A 84 -7.23 5.10 38.55
CA SER A 84 -8.11 6.03 37.82
C SER A 84 -8.38 7.42 38.43
N VAL A 85 -8.77 8.40 37.59
CA VAL A 85 -9.79 9.43 37.90
C VAL A 85 -10.67 9.73 36.66
N TYR A 86 -11.99 9.64 36.86
CA TYR A 86 -13.09 9.93 35.92
C TYR A 86 -13.61 11.36 36.03
N LEU A 87 -14.14 11.90 34.92
CA LEU A 87 -15.28 12.82 34.78
C LEU A 87 -15.79 12.60 33.33
N GLY A 88 -17.04 12.39 32.94
CA GLY A 88 -18.37 12.27 33.52
C GLY A 88 -19.34 12.16 32.33
N GLY A 89 -20.29 11.23 32.31
CA GLY A 89 -21.21 11.02 31.20
C GLY A 89 -22.55 10.47 31.68
N TYR A 90 -23.64 11.17 31.33
CA TYR A 90 -25.01 10.87 31.77
C TYR A 90 -25.59 9.64 31.06
N VAL A 91 -26.28 8.78 31.82
CA VAL A 91 -27.08 7.65 31.32
C VAL A 91 -28.53 8.10 31.14
N THR A 92 -29.09 7.93 29.94
CA THR A 92 -30.54 8.09 29.69
C THR A 92 -31.23 6.74 29.87
N ILE A 93 -32.14 6.63 30.84
CA ILE A 93 -32.97 5.43 31.07
C ILE A 93 -34.35 5.66 30.44
N LEU A 94 -34.71 4.83 29.46
CA LEU A 94 -36.05 4.77 28.86
C LEU A 94 -36.96 3.88 29.74
N PHE A 95 -38.05 4.44 30.27
CA PHE A 95 -39.09 3.68 30.96
C PHE A 95 -40.21 3.30 29.98
N VAL A 96 -40.54 2.01 29.91
CA VAL A 96 -41.78 1.52 29.27
C VAL A 96 -42.74 1.11 30.40
N PRO A 97 -43.93 1.73 30.54
CA PRO A 97 -44.83 1.40 31.62
C PRO A 97 -45.65 0.15 31.27
N THR A 98 -45.60 -0.89 32.10
CA THR A 98 -46.61 -1.95 32.14
C THR A 98 -47.32 -1.90 33.48
N PHE A 99 -48.64 -1.71 33.45
CA PHE A 99 -49.51 -1.75 34.62
C PHE A 99 -49.76 -3.20 35.03
N ILE A 100 -49.26 -3.62 36.19
CA ILE A 100 -49.86 -4.72 36.96
C ILE A 100 -49.92 -4.35 38.45
N SER A 101 -51.09 -4.60 39.01
CA SER A 101 -51.53 -4.39 40.38
C SER A 101 -50.67 -5.11 41.43
N THR A 102 -50.43 -4.38 42.53
CA THR A 102 -50.15 -4.86 43.92
C THR A 102 -48.90 -5.71 44.17
N GLY A 103 -47.95 -5.12 44.89
CA GLY A 103 -46.86 -5.82 45.60
C GLY A 103 -45.48 -5.53 45.01
N GLN A 104 -44.60 -4.90 45.79
CA GLN A 104 -43.36 -4.26 45.34
C GLN A 104 -42.52 -5.08 44.34
N PRO A 105 -42.12 -4.50 43.18
CA PRO A 105 -41.11 -5.10 42.32
C PRO A 105 -39.72 -4.76 42.86
N SER A 106 -38.99 -5.77 43.37
CA SER A 106 -37.54 -5.71 43.48
C SER A 106 -36.95 -5.83 42.07
N TYR A 107 -36.70 -4.70 41.40
CA TYR A 107 -35.92 -4.68 40.17
C TYR A 107 -34.42 -4.79 40.53
N GLN A 108 -33.87 -6.01 40.51
CA GLN A 108 -32.43 -6.16 40.30
C GLN A 108 -32.16 -6.00 38.81
N LEU A 109 -31.70 -4.81 38.42
CA LEU A 109 -31.10 -4.60 37.11
C LEU A 109 -29.75 -5.35 37.12
N ALA A 110 -29.74 -6.60 36.65
CA ALA A 110 -28.48 -7.27 36.35
C ALA A 110 -27.91 -6.68 35.05
N SER A 111 -27.22 -5.54 35.16
CA SER A 111 -26.22 -5.16 34.17
C SER A 111 -24.95 -4.75 34.90
N HIS A 112 -24.21 -5.73 35.40
CA HIS A 112 -22.81 -5.54 35.77
C HIS A 112 -21.98 -5.42 34.48
N PHE A 113 -22.16 -4.31 33.75
CA PHE A 113 -21.18 -3.93 32.74
C PHE A 113 -19.95 -3.41 33.48
N ASP A 114 -19.00 -4.30 33.74
CA ASP A 114 -17.70 -3.94 34.29
C ASP A 114 -16.84 -3.37 33.17
N GLU A 115 -16.72 -2.05 33.15
CA GLU A 115 -15.93 -1.32 32.16
C GLU A 115 -14.45 -1.75 32.16
N ARG A 116 -13.86 -2.03 33.34
CA ARG A 116 -12.46 -2.42 33.46
C ARG A 116 -12.25 -3.81 32.85
N THR A 117 -13.11 -4.77 33.19
CA THR A 117 -13.05 -6.12 32.65
C THR A 117 -13.35 -6.14 31.14
N TRP A 118 -14.34 -5.37 30.68
CA TRP A 118 -14.66 -5.29 29.24
C TRP A 118 -13.48 -4.73 28.44
N LYS A 119 -12.87 -3.62 28.89
CA LYS A 119 -11.70 -3.02 28.25
C LYS A 119 -10.52 -3.99 28.20
N ALA A 120 -10.21 -4.67 29.31
CA ALA A 120 -9.14 -5.65 29.36
C ALA A 120 -9.37 -6.80 28.37
N ARG A 121 -10.57 -7.38 28.36
CA ARG A 121 -10.93 -8.47 27.44
C ARG A 121 -10.90 -8.05 25.97
N PHE A 122 -11.29 -6.81 25.68
CA PHE A 122 -11.23 -6.27 24.32
C PHE A 122 -9.78 -6.08 23.84
N VAL A 123 -8.88 -5.60 24.71
CA VAL A 123 -7.44 -5.49 24.42
C VAL A 123 -6.81 -6.87 24.28
N ASP A 124 -7.14 -7.82 25.14
CA ASP A 124 -6.67 -9.21 25.03
C ASP A 124 -7.08 -9.81 23.68
N TRP A 125 -8.34 -9.61 23.26
CA TRP A 125 -8.82 -10.05 21.94
C TRP A 125 -8.03 -9.41 20.79
N VAL A 126 -7.77 -8.10 20.86
CA VAL A 126 -6.94 -7.38 19.87
C VAL A 126 -5.54 -7.99 19.75
N ILE A 127 -4.93 -8.33 20.88
CA ILE A 127 -3.58 -8.90 20.93
C ILE A 127 -3.58 -10.36 20.43
N VAL A 128 -4.50 -11.18 20.93
CA VAL A 128 -4.54 -12.63 20.66
C VAL A 128 -4.93 -12.92 19.21
N GLU A 129 -5.88 -12.17 18.67
CA GLU A 129 -6.40 -12.35 17.31
C GLU A 129 -5.70 -11.47 16.26
N ASP A 130 -4.63 -10.75 16.66
CA ASP A 130 -3.85 -9.85 15.81
C ASP A 130 -4.72 -8.83 15.04
N VAL A 131 -5.72 -8.28 15.73
CA VAL A 131 -6.67 -7.32 15.14
C VAL A 131 -6.03 -5.94 15.13
N THR A 132 -5.97 -5.29 13.96
CA THR A 132 -5.44 -3.92 13.91
C THR A 132 -6.33 -2.95 14.70
N PHE A 133 -5.74 -1.94 15.34
CA PHE A 133 -6.52 -0.90 16.02
C PHE A 133 -7.55 -0.23 15.10
N ARG A 134 -7.27 -0.12 13.80
CA ARG A 134 -8.21 0.38 12.79
C ARG A 134 -9.46 -0.50 12.67
N GLN A 135 -9.33 -1.82 12.72
CA GLN A 135 -10.47 -2.75 12.70
C GLN A 135 -11.21 -2.71 14.04
N ALA A 136 -10.47 -2.74 15.15
CA ALA A 136 -10.98 -2.68 16.51
C ALA A 136 -11.75 -1.38 16.83
N SER A 137 -11.40 -0.28 16.14
CA SER A 137 -12.08 1.01 16.27
C SER A 137 -13.00 1.35 15.10
N SER A 138 -13.33 0.38 14.24
CA SER A 138 -14.15 0.66 13.05
C SER A 138 -15.59 0.99 13.42
N GLU A 139 -16.23 1.91 12.69
CA GLU A 139 -17.65 2.25 12.89
C GLU A 139 -18.58 1.03 12.80
N ARG A 140 -18.22 0.04 11.98
CA ARG A 140 -18.97 -1.22 11.85
C ARG A 140 -18.92 -2.05 13.13
N LEU A 141 -17.74 -2.19 13.73
CA LEU A 141 -17.61 -2.87 15.01
C LEU A 141 -18.28 -2.06 16.13
N GLY A 142 -18.14 -0.74 16.12
CA GLY A 142 -18.84 0.16 17.04
C GLY A 142 -20.36 0.03 16.97
N TRP A 143 -20.92 -0.14 15.76
CA TRP A 143 -22.35 -0.42 15.57
C TRP A 143 -22.72 -1.79 16.14
N LEU A 144 -21.93 -2.85 15.88
CA LEU A 144 -22.18 -4.20 16.41
C LEU A 144 -22.15 -4.24 17.94
N VAL A 145 -21.17 -3.58 18.57
CA VAL A 145 -21.07 -3.49 20.03
C VAL A 145 -22.24 -2.70 20.61
N SER A 146 -22.61 -1.57 19.99
CA SER A 146 -23.70 -0.71 20.46
C SER A 146 -25.10 -1.35 20.31
N ASN A 147 -25.29 -2.23 19.33
CA ASN A 147 -26.61 -2.81 19.00
C ASN A 147 -26.72 -4.32 19.33
N GLY A 148 -25.62 -4.97 19.71
CA GLY A 148 -25.57 -6.42 19.86
C GLY A 148 -26.29 -6.95 21.11
N GLY A 149 -26.18 -6.24 22.24
CA GLY A 149 -26.76 -6.69 23.52
C GLY A 149 -26.34 -8.11 23.93
N GLU A 150 -27.10 -8.73 24.84
CA GLU A 150 -26.82 -10.07 25.36
C GLU A 150 -27.06 -11.19 24.30
N LEU A 151 -27.93 -10.92 23.32
CA LEU A 151 -28.29 -11.86 22.25
C LEU A 151 -27.27 -11.91 21.10
N ALA A 152 -26.36 -10.95 20.98
CA ALA A 152 -25.36 -10.92 19.90
C ALA A 152 -24.54 -12.20 19.81
N SER A 153 -24.20 -12.80 20.95
CA SER A 153 -23.45 -14.06 21.01
C SER A 153 -24.14 -15.20 20.26
N ARG A 154 -25.48 -15.22 20.21
CA ARG A 154 -26.30 -16.22 19.50
C ARG A 154 -26.49 -15.90 18.02
N LEU A 155 -26.14 -14.69 17.60
CA LEU A 155 -26.29 -14.19 16.22
C LEU A 155 -24.94 -14.06 15.50
N LEU A 156 -23.83 -14.43 16.16
CA LEU A 156 -22.54 -14.51 15.52
C LEU A 156 -22.62 -15.53 14.37
N PRO A 157 -22.22 -15.15 13.14
CA PRO A 157 -22.38 -16.01 11.99
C PRO A 157 -21.52 -17.27 12.12
N GLU A 158 -22.16 -18.43 11.99
CA GLU A 158 -21.44 -19.67 11.66
C GLU A 158 -21.19 -19.72 10.14
N HIS A 159 -20.28 -20.61 9.69
CA HIS A 159 -19.72 -20.67 8.32
C HIS A 159 -20.73 -20.50 7.16
N HIS A 160 -22.00 -20.87 7.35
CA HIS A 160 -23.08 -20.79 6.36
C HIS A 160 -23.64 -19.37 6.10
N THR A 161 -23.34 -18.38 6.95
CA THR A 161 -23.87 -17.00 6.80
C THR A 161 -23.20 -16.22 5.66
N PHE A 162 -22.05 -16.72 5.18
CA PHE A 162 -21.27 -16.08 4.12
C PHE A 162 -21.94 -16.21 2.73
N GLU A 163 -22.60 -17.34 2.46
CA GLU A 163 -23.27 -17.60 1.17
C GLU A 163 -24.38 -16.58 0.88
N ARG A 164 -25.17 -16.22 1.89
CA ARG A 164 -26.23 -15.20 1.75
C ARG A 164 -25.67 -13.81 1.42
N ARG A 165 -24.47 -13.47 1.92
CA ARG A 165 -23.78 -12.22 1.57
C ARG A 165 -23.15 -12.27 0.19
N GLN A 166 -22.73 -13.44 -0.27
CA GLN A 166 -22.23 -13.62 -1.64
C GLN A 166 -23.32 -13.30 -2.66
N GLN A 167 -24.58 -13.69 -2.40
CA GLN A 167 -25.72 -13.33 -3.26
C GLN A 167 -25.93 -11.81 -3.34
N ILE A 168 -25.80 -11.09 -2.22
CA ILE A 168 -25.88 -9.61 -2.22
C ILE A 168 -24.82 -9.00 -3.13
N VAL A 169 -23.58 -9.50 -3.08
CA VAL A 169 -22.51 -9.02 -3.96
C VAL A 169 -22.81 -9.37 -5.41
N PHE A 170 -23.34 -10.57 -5.68
CA PHE A 170 -23.78 -10.97 -7.02
C PHE A 170 -24.83 -10.01 -7.56
N ASP A 171 -25.89 -9.72 -6.79
CA ASP A 171 -26.96 -8.82 -7.23
C ASP A 171 -26.45 -7.39 -7.45
N LEU A 172 -25.53 -6.91 -6.60
CA LEU A 172 -24.90 -5.59 -6.77
C LEU A 172 -24.12 -5.48 -8.08
N VAL A 173 -23.36 -6.52 -8.41
CA VAL A 173 -22.52 -6.58 -9.62
C VAL A 173 -23.39 -6.77 -10.86
N LYS A 174 -24.38 -7.66 -10.79
CA LYS A 174 -25.33 -7.92 -11.88
C LYS A 174 -26.11 -6.65 -12.26
N ASN A 175 -26.52 -5.87 -11.27
CA ASN A 175 -27.23 -4.59 -11.46
C ASN A 175 -26.30 -3.39 -11.65
N ALA A 176 -25.00 -3.61 -11.93
CA ALA A 176 -24.10 -2.52 -12.28
C ALA A 176 -24.58 -1.79 -13.55
N LYS A 177 -24.58 -0.45 -13.49
CA LYS A 177 -24.95 0.45 -14.58
C LYS A 177 -23.81 0.62 -15.58
N SER A 178 -22.56 0.55 -15.12
CA SER A 178 -21.38 0.57 -15.98
C SER A 178 -20.89 -0.85 -16.29
N SER A 179 -19.92 -0.95 -17.20
CA SER A 179 -19.01 -2.08 -17.23
C SER A 179 -18.35 -2.28 -15.86
N VAL A 180 -17.95 -3.51 -15.56
CA VAL A 180 -17.21 -3.90 -14.37
C VAL A 180 -15.74 -3.99 -14.74
N HIS A 181 -14.94 -3.07 -14.20
CA HIS A 181 -13.49 -3.10 -14.34
C HIS A 181 -12.91 -3.98 -13.24
N THR A 182 -11.83 -4.70 -13.50
CA THR A 182 -11.23 -5.57 -12.49
C THR A 182 -9.81 -5.15 -12.17
N SER A 183 -9.44 -5.25 -10.90
CA SER A 183 -8.04 -5.33 -10.50
C SER A 183 -7.82 -6.69 -9.87
N PHE A 184 -6.65 -7.26 -10.10
CA PHE A 184 -6.24 -8.43 -9.35
C PHE A 184 -4.76 -8.39 -9.01
N ASP A 185 -4.44 -8.94 -7.85
CA ASP A 185 -3.09 -9.04 -7.34
C ASP A 185 -2.83 -10.46 -6.86
N LEU A 186 -1.63 -10.96 -7.17
CA LEU A 186 -1.16 -12.28 -6.77
C LEU A 186 -0.05 -12.10 -5.75
N TRP A 187 -0.23 -12.69 -4.57
CA TRP A 187 0.83 -12.74 -3.58
C TRP A 187 0.93 -14.10 -2.93
N THR A 188 2.14 -14.42 -2.48
CA THR A 188 2.40 -15.53 -1.55
C THR A 188 2.24 -14.99 -0.14
N ALA A 189 1.26 -15.51 0.60
CA ALA A 189 1.02 -15.19 1.99
C ALA A 189 2.05 -15.87 2.92
N SER A 190 2.10 -15.46 4.19
CA SER A 190 3.04 -15.97 5.20
C SER A 190 2.87 -17.47 5.48
N ASN A 191 1.69 -18.03 5.21
CA ASN A 191 1.41 -19.46 5.27
C ASN A 191 1.88 -20.23 4.02
N ALA A 192 2.70 -19.61 3.17
CA ALA A 192 3.20 -20.11 1.90
C ALA A 192 2.13 -20.43 0.83
N PHE A 193 0.86 -20.05 1.07
CA PHE A 193 -0.19 -20.18 0.07
C PHE A 193 -0.23 -18.95 -0.83
N ASN A 194 -0.55 -19.19 -2.10
CA ASN A 194 -0.72 -18.14 -3.08
C ASN A 194 -2.20 -17.79 -3.18
N TYR A 195 -2.51 -16.50 -3.14
CA TYR A 195 -3.87 -16.00 -3.28
C TYR A 195 -3.93 -15.02 -4.44
N VAL A 196 -5.05 -15.04 -5.17
CA VAL A 196 -5.38 -14.02 -6.15
C VAL A 196 -6.53 -13.20 -5.58
N GLY A 197 -6.27 -11.97 -5.18
CA GLY A 197 -7.36 -11.05 -4.81
C GLY A 197 -7.94 -10.45 -6.07
N ILE A 198 -9.24 -10.63 -6.32
CA ILE A 198 -9.95 -10.12 -7.52
C ILE A 198 -11.01 -9.13 -7.06
N VAL A 199 -10.86 -7.87 -7.45
CA VAL A 199 -11.75 -6.77 -7.05
C VAL A 199 -12.43 -6.21 -8.29
N GLY A 200 -13.75 -6.09 -8.24
CA GLY A 200 -14.57 -5.41 -9.24
C GLY A 200 -14.78 -3.95 -8.86
N HIS A 201 -14.66 -3.06 -9.85
CA HIS A 201 -14.85 -1.62 -9.76
C HIS A 201 -15.90 -1.21 -10.78
N PHE A 202 -17.01 -0.63 -10.31
CA PHE A 202 -18.15 -0.32 -11.18
C PHE A 202 -19.00 0.81 -10.62
N VAL A 203 -19.92 1.33 -11.44
CA VAL A 203 -20.98 2.24 -11.03
C VAL A 203 -22.22 1.42 -10.75
N GLY A 204 -22.70 1.44 -9.50
CA GLY A 204 -23.92 0.75 -9.11
C GLY A 204 -25.18 1.42 -9.68
N SER A 205 -26.34 0.79 -9.48
CA SER A 205 -27.65 1.29 -9.92
C SER A 205 -27.96 2.73 -9.43
N GLU A 206 -27.49 3.08 -8.23
CA GLU A 206 -27.59 4.42 -7.64
C GLU A 206 -26.68 5.48 -8.31
N GLY A 207 -25.89 5.12 -9.33
CA GLY A 207 -24.95 6.03 -9.98
C GLY A 207 -23.66 6.31 -9.19
N LYS A 208 -23.40 5.56 -8.11
CA LYS A 208 -22.20 5.71 -7.27
C LYS A 208 -21.14 4.67 -7.61
N LYS A 209 -19.86 5.05 -7.54
CA LYS A 209 -18.72 4.12 -7.59
C LYS A 209 -18.84 3.11 -6.45
N ARG A 210 -18.65 1.83 -6.77
CA ARG A 210 -18.59 0.71 -5.85
C ARG A 210 -17.34 -0.11 -6.15
N ASP A 211 -16.73 -0.61 -5.08
CA ASP A 211 -15.62 -1.56 -5.14
C ASP A 211 -16.06 -2.81 -4.36
N ALA A 212 -15.93 -4.00 -4.96
CA ALA A 212 -16.33 -5.26 -4.35
C ALA A 212 -15.25 -6.33 -4.56
N LEU A 213 -14.84 -7.00 -3.48
CA LEU A 213 -14.02 -8.21 -3.59
C LEU A 213 -14.90 -9.32 -4.19
N LEU A 214 -14.58 -9.73 -5.43
CA LEU A 214 -15.31 -10.77 -6.16
C LEU A 214 -14.75 -12.15 -5.86
N GLY A 215 -13.44 -12.24 -5.61
CA GLY A 215 -12.79 -13.51 -5.34
C GLY A 215 -11.51 -13.34 -4.54
N LEU A 216 -11.23 -14.33 -3.72
CA LEU A 216 -9.92 -14.56 -3.11
C LEU A 216 -9.52 -16.03 -3.25
N PRO A 217 -9.52 -16.61 -4.47
CA PRO A 217 -9.15 -18.00 -4.66
C PRO A 217 -7.70 -18.25 -4.22
N ARG A 218 -7.48 -19.41 -3.62
CA ARG A 218 -6.16 -19.96 -3.40
C ARG A 218 -5.67 -20.56 -4.72
N LEU A 219 -4.59 -19.99 -5.25
CA LEU A 219 -3.94 -20.49 -6.47
C LEU A 219 -3.04 -21.69 -6.13
N VAL A 220 -3.28 -22.80 -6.83
CA VAL A 220 -2.48 -24.02 -6.75
C VAL A 220 -1.70 -24.17 -8.06
N GLY A 221 -0.43 -24.56 -7.95
CA GLY A 221 0.45 -24.72 -9.11
C GLY A 221 1.25 -23.46 -9.48
N PRO A 222 1.75 -23.37 -10.73
CA PRO A 222 2.66 -22.31 -11.16
C PRO A 222 1.99 -20.95 -11.23
N HIS A 223 2.76 -19.88 -11.06
CA HIS A 223 2.30 -18.48 -11.21
C HIS A 223 2.24 -18.03 -12.68
N SER A 224 1.91 -18.95 -13.59
CA SER A 224 1.80 -18.63 -15.02
C SER A 224 0.52 -17.86 -15.30
N GLY A 225 0.52 -17.08 -16.38
CA GLY A 225 -0.66 -16.30 -16.78
C GLY A 225 -1.87 -17.19 -17.08
N GLU A 226 -1.64 -18.35 -17.70
CA GLU A 226 -2.68 -19.33 -18.03
C GLU A 226 -3.36 -19.89 -16.78
N ASN A 227 -2.57 -20.21 -15.75
CA ASN A 227 -3.11 -20.73 -14.49
C ASN A 227 -3.93 -19.65 -13.77
N ILE A 228 -3.40 -18.42 -13.69
CA ILE A 228 -4.13 -17.28 -13.11
C ILE A 228 -5.44 -17.03 -13.86
N ALA A 229 -5.43 -17.12 -15.20
CA ALA A 229 -6.61 -16.91 -16.04
C ALA A 229 -7.74 -17.93 -15.76
N ALA A 230 -7.42 -19.18 -15.43
CA ALA A 230 -8.42 -20.19 -15.09
C ALA A 230 -9.23 -19.79 -13.83
N TYR A 231 -8.55 -19.32 -12.77
CA TYR A 231 -9.21 -18.82 -11.56
C TYR A 231 -10.02 -17.56 -11.81
N LEU A 232 -9.52 -16.66 -12.66
CA LEU A 232 -10.29 -15.48 -13.05
C LEU A 232 -11.54 -15.84 -13.84
N LYS A 233 -11.46 -16.81 -14.76
CA LYS A 233 -12.60 -17.31 -15.53
C LYS A 233 -13.71 -17.78 -14.61
N GLU A 234 -13.39 -18.57 -13.58
CA GLU A 234 -14.40 -19.04 -12.62
C GLU A 234 -15.12 -17.90 -11.91
N VAL A 235 -14.41 -16.83 -11.55
CA VAL A 235 -15.02 -15.65 -10.92
C VAL A 235 -15.84 -14.86 -11.93
N ILE A 236 -15.35 -14.68 -13.16
CA ILE A 236 -16.08 -13.99 -14.23
C ILE A 236 -17.39 -14.71 -14.55
N ASP A 237 -17.37 -16.04 -14.68
CA ASP A 237 -18.56 -16.86 -14.92
C ASP A 237 -19.52 -16.81 -13.73
N ARG A 238 -19.01 -16.95 -12.50
CA ARG A 238 -19.82 -16.91 -11.28
C ARG A 238 -20.62 -15.61 -11.12
N TYR A 239 -20.05 -14.49 -11.54
CA TYR A 239 -20.69 -13.17 -11.47
C TYR A 239 -21.32 -12.73 -12.80
N GLU A 240 -21.39 -13.63 -13.80
CA GLU A 240 -21.97 -13.37 -15.13
C GLU A 240 -21.39 -12.11 -15.80
N LEU A 241 -20.08 -11.88 -15.63
CA LEU A 241 -19.45 -10.62 -16.02
C LEU A 241 -19.16 -10.49 -17.51
N GLY A 242 -19.22 -11.57 -18.28
CA GLY A 242 -18.66 -11.67 -19.65
C GLY A 242 -18.93 -10.45 -20.54
N SER A 243 -20.20 -10.07 -20.73
CA SER A 243 -20.58 -8.90 -21.56
C SER A 243 -20.31 -7.55 -20.88
N LYS A 244 -20.20 -7.51 -19.55
CA LYS A 244 -19.94 -6.31 -18.75
C LYS A 244 -18.45 -6.10 -18.46
N LEU A 245 -17.55 -6.96 -18.91
CA LEU A 245 -16.11 -6.82 -18.65
C LEU A 245 -15.56 -5.53 -19.26
N GLY A 246 -14.98 -4.68 -18.41
CA GLY A 246 -14.27 -3.48 -18.84
C GLY A 246 -12.75 -3.63 -18.76
N TYR A 247 -12.07 -2.66 -18.16
CA TYR A 247 -10.61 -2.61 -18.05
C TYR A 247 -10.04 -3.49 -16.93
N PHE A 248 -8.75 -3.82 -17.05
CA PHE A 248 -8.00 -4.64 -16.09
C PHE A 248 -6.79 -3.85 -15.54
N MET A 249 -6.83 -3.44 -14.26
CA MET A 249 -5.76 -2.71 -13.58
C MET A 249 -4.85 -3.64 -12.80
N LEU A 250 -3.65 -3.89 -13.32
CA LEU A 250 -2.71 -4.86 -12.76
C LEU A 250 -1.30 -4.29 -12.64
N ASP A 251 -0.47 -4.91 -11.81
CA ASP A 251 0.96 -4.63 -11.73
C ASP A 251 1.68 -4.96 -13.06
N ASN A 252 2.99 -4.73 -13.20
CA ASN A 252 3.67 -4.93 -14.49
C ASN A 252 4.33 -6.30 -14.67
N ALA A 253 3.90 -7.34 -13.93
CA ALA A 253 4.36 -8.69 -14.17
C ALA A 253 4.01 -9.16 -15.60
N LYS A 254 4.95 -9.84 -16.27
CA LYS A 254 4.74 -10.38 -17.63
C LYS A 254 3.61 -11.41 -17.67
N SER A 255 3.44 -12.20 -16.61
CA SER A 255 2.36 -13.18 -16.47
C SER A 255 0.97 -12.57 -16.61
N ASN A 256 0.80 -11.30 -16.25
CA ASN A 256 -0.48 -10.61 -16.41
C ASN A 256 -0.85 -10.35 -17.87
N ASP A 257 0.12 -10.11 -18.75
CA ASP A 257 -0.15 -9.98 -20.19
C ASP A 257 -0.64 -11.33 -20.74
N THR A 258 0.08 -12.42 -20.43
CA THR A 258 -0.32 -13.79 -20.79
C THR A 258 -1.68 -14.19 -20.21
N CYS A 259 -1.98 -13.76 -18.98
CA CYS A 259 -3.28 -14.01 -18.34
C CYS A 259 -4.43 -13.40 -19.14
N LEU A 260 -4.31 -12.12 -19.52
CA LEU A 260 -5.36 -11.46 -20.30
C LEU A 260 -5.49 -12.01 -21.71
N GLU A 261 -4.40 -12.38 -22.37
CA GLU A 261 -4.43 -13.06 -23.67
C GLU A 261 -5.14 -14.43 -23.59
N THR A 262 -4.96 -15.14 -22.47
CA THR A 262 -5.66 -16.40 -22.21
C THR A 262 -7.15 -16.15 -21.95
N LEU A 263 -7.49 -15.15 -21.13
CA LEU A 263 -8.88 -14.77 -20.87
C LEU A 263 -9.62 -14.32 -22.14
N ALA A 264 -8.93 -13.63 -23.06
CA ALA A 264 -9.51 -13.16 -24.31
C ALA A 264 -10.02 -14.29 -25.22
N ARG A 265 -9.54 -15.54 -25.01
CA ARG A 265 -10.06 -16.73 -25.71
C ARG A 265 -11.45 -17.14 -25.25
N TRP A 266 -11.81 -16.84 -24.00
CA TRP A 266 -13.15 -17.11 -23.44
C TRP A 266 -14.06 -15.88 -23.49
N PHE A 267 -13.49 -14.69 -23.34
CA PHE A 267 -14.23 -13.43 -23.32
C PHE A 267 -13.59 -12.47 -24.34
N PRO A 268 -14.08 -12.44 -25.60
CA PRO A 268 -13.49 -11.65 -26.66
C PRO A 268 -13.29 -10.18 -26.27
N MET A 269 -12.04 -9.72 -26.32
CA MET A 269 -11.66 -8.35 -25.97
C MET A 269 -10.34 -7.93 -26.61
N ASP A 270 -10.15 -6.63 -26.81
CA ASP A 270 -8.84 -6.06 -27.14
C ASP A 270 -7.99 -5.92 -25.86
N VAL A 271 -7.10 -6.89 -25.65
CA VAL A 271 -6.22 -6.95 -24.48
C VAL A 271 -5.33 -5.70 -24.39
N SER A 272 -4.79 -5.23 -25.52
CA SER A 272 -3.91 -4.06 -25.56
C SER A 272 -4.63 -2.80 -25.11
N ARG A 273 -5.88 -2.61 -25.52
CA ARG A 273 -6.70 -1.45 -25.12
C ARG A 273 -7.26 -1.56 -23.70
N ARG A 274 -7.52 -2.78 -23.19
CA ARG A 274 -8.14 -2.98 -21.86
C ARG A 274 -7.16 -3.15 -20.70
N ARG A 275 -5.86 -3.31 -20.99
CA ARG A 275 -4.81 -3.54 -19.99
C ARG A 275 -4.23 -2.26 -19.38
N LEU A 276 -4.70 -1.91 -18.18
CA LEU A 276 -4.18 -0.79 -17.39
C LEU A 276 -3.00 -1.22 -16.51
N ARG A 277 -1.98 -0.37 -16.44
CA ARG A 277 -0.76 -0.54 -15.63
C ARG A 277 -0.89 0.21 -14.31
N CYS A 278 -0.59 -0.46 -13.19
CA CYS A 278 -0.55 0.16 -11.88
C CYS A 278 0.56 1.23 -11.80
N ILE A 279 0.19 2.48 -11.57
CA ILE A 279 1.12 3.62 -11.50
C ILE A 279 2.15 3.49 -10.37
N GLY A 280 1.77 2.97 -9.20
CA GLY A 280 2.72 2.70 -8.12
C GLY A 280 3.82 1.72 -8.55
N HIS A 281 3.45 0.71 -9.35
CA HIS A 281 4.42 -0.24 -9.90
C HIS A 281 5.27 0.41 -11.02
N VAL A 282 4.70 1.30 -11.84
CA VAL A 282 5.46 2.09 -12.83
C VAL A 282 6.53 2.93 -12.12
N ILE A 283 6.16 3.67 -11.07
CA ILE A 283 7.10 4.47 -10.28
C ILE A 283 8.22 3.59 -9.72
N ASN A 284 7.89 2.43 -9.14
CA ASN A 284 8.88 1.49 -8.64
C ASN A 284 9.87 1.06 -9.73
N LEU A 285 9.41 0.72 -10.94
CA LEU A 285 10.30 0.31 -12.03
C LEU A 285 11.19 1.45 -12.54
N VAL A 286 10.64 2.66 -12.61
CA VAL A 286 11.39 3.86 -13.00
C VAL A 286 12.48 4.17 -11.97
N VAL A 287 12.15 4.17 -10.68
CA VAL A 287 13.14 4.41 -9.61
C VAL A 287 14.19 3.31 -9.56
N ARG A 288 13.80 2.05 -9.79
CA ARG A 288 14.77 0.96 -9.88
C ARG A 288 15.74 1.14 -11.05
N ALA A 289 15.27 1.66 -12.19
CA ALA A 289 16.16 2.01 -13.30
C ALA A 289 17.11 3.17 -12.92
N VAL A 290 16.65 4.13 -12.12
CA VAL A 290 17.49 5.21 -11.58
C VAL A 290 18.59 4.68 -10.65
N ILE A 291 18.24 3.81 -9.70
CA ILE A 291 19.18 3.32 -8.68
C ILE A 291 20.11 2.24 -9.23
N PHE A 292 19.61 1.35 -10.09
CA PHE A 292 20.36 0.15 -10.49
C PHE A 292 20.89 0.19 -11.93
N GLY A 293 20.43 1.14 -12.75
CA GLY A 293 20.76 1.27 -14.17
C GLY A 293 19.96 0.33 -15.08
N SER A 294 20.43 0.15 -16.31
CA SER A 294 19.72 -0.60 -17.37
C SER A 294 19.64 -2.12 -17.17
N ASN A 295 20.50 -2.72 -16.34
CA ASN A 295 20.64 -4.16 -16.17
C ASN A 295 20.10 -4.68 -14.82
N VAL A 296 18.97 -4.15 -14.36
CA VAL A 296 18.41 -4.49 -13.05
C VAL A 296 18.18 -5.99 -12.87
N SER A 297 17.61 -6.68 -13.88
CA SER A 297 17.34 -8.12 -13.79
C SER A 297 18.63 -8.95 -13.69
N LYS A 298 19.71 -8.51 -14.34
CA LYS A 298 21.02 -9.17 -14.26
C LYS A 298 21.61 -8.98 -12.87
N PHE A 299 21.55 -7.76 -12.34
CA PHE A 299 21.97 -7.44 -10.97
C PHE A 299 21.23 -8.30 -9.93
N GLU A 300 19.90 -8.42 -10.04
CA GLU A 300 19.12 -9.28 -9.12
C GLU A 300 19.44 -10.78 -9.28
N ALA A 301 19.72 -11.25 -10.50
CA ALA A 301 20.11 -12.63 -10.73
C ALA A 301 21.49 -12.93 -10.13
N GLU A 302 22.44 -12.01 -10.27
CA GLU A 302 23.75 -12.09 -9.62
C GLU A 302 23.61 -12.13 -8.10
N LEU A 303 22.77 -11.27 -7.50
CA LEU A 303 22.53 -11.26 -6.06
C LEU A 303 21.90 -12.56 -5.54
N ARG A 304 20.94 -13.16 -6.27
CA ARG A 304 20.31 -14.43 -5.87
C ARG A 304 21.27 -15.61 -5.89
N GLY A 305 22.23 -15.61 -6.81
CA GLY A 305 23.23 -16.68 -6.95
C GLY A 305 24.49 -16.48 -6.09
N ALA A 306 24.63 -15.32 -5.45
CA ALA A 306 25.83 -14.94 -4.71
C ALA A 306 25.82 -15.43 -3.26
N THR A 307 27.01 -15.78 -2.75
CA THR A 307 27.26 -15.88 -1.30
C THR A 307 27.14 -14.51 -0.65
N ASP A 308 26.93 -14.45 0.66
CA ASP A 308 26.77 -13.15 1.35
C ASP A 308 27.96 -12.23 1.13
N GLU A 309 29.19 -12.75 1.18
CA GLU A 309 30.41 -11.98 0.86
C GLU A 309 30.37 -11.36 -0.55
N PHE A 310 30.01 -12.15 -1.56
CA PHE A 310 29.94 -11.67 -2.95
C PHE A 310 28.75 -10.73 -3.20
N LYS A 311 27.67 -10.83 -2.41
CA LYS A 311 26.54 -9.87 -2.48
C LYS A 311 27.02 -8.46 -2.14
N PHE A 312 27.88 -8.30 -1.15
CA PHE A 312 28.40 -6.98 -0.83
C PHE A 312 29.24 -6.39 -1.97
N ASP A 313 30.07 -7.21 -2.64
CA ASP A 313 30.85 -6.75 -3.82
C ASP A 313 29.94 -6.35 -4.99
N ILE A 314 28.83 -7.07 -5.18
CA ILE A 314 27.81 -6.73 -6.18
C ILE A 314 27.15 -5.39 -5.83
N TRP A 315 26.83 -5.17 -4.55
CA TRP A 315 26.26 -3.91 -4.08
C TRP A 315 27.24 -2.75 -4.19
N ALA A 316 28.52 -2.91 -3.83
CA ALA A 316 29.53 -1.86 -3.90
C ALA A 316 29.69 -1.25 -5.31
N LYS A 317 29.38 -2.03 -6.36
CA LYS A 317 29.34 -1.56 -7.76
C LYS A 317 28.20 -0.55 -8.05
N LYS A 318 27.27 -0.33 -7.12
CA LYS A 318 26.17 0.66 -7.21
C LYS A 318 26.51 1.99 -6.54
N GLY A 319 27.78 2.36 -6.55
CA GLY A 319 28.26 3.66 -6.07
C GLY A 319 27.95 3.90 -4.60
N ALA A 320 27.64 5.15 -4.25
CA ALA A 320 27.40 5.56 -2.87
C ALA A 320 26.19 4.82 -2.23
N ILE A 321 25.13 4.54 -3.01
CA ILE A 321 23.97 3.79 -2.52
C ILE A 321 24.36 2.36 -2.12
N GLY A 322 25.18 1.72 -2.96
CA GLY A 322 25.68 0.37 -2.72
C GLY A 322 26.55 0.24 -1.48
N ARG A 323 27.50 1.17 -1.32
CA ARG A 323 28.33 1.28 -0.11
C ARG A 323 27.50 1.55 1.14
N LEU A 324 26.52 2.45 1.06
CA LEU A 324 25.61 2.71 2.17
C LEU A 324 24.78 1.47 2.54
N HIS A 325 24.26 0.75 1.54
CA HIS A 325 23.56 -0.52 1.76
C HIS A 325 24.46 -1.51 2.50
N ASN A 326 25.72 -1.64 2.10
CA ASN A 326 26.69 -2.53 2.72
C ASN A 326 26.95 -2.16 4.18
N ILE A 327 27.17 -0.88 4.49
CA ILE A 327 27.32 -0.40 5.87
C ILE A 327 26.06 -0.70 6.69
N ALA A 328 24.88 -0.36 6.16
CA ALA A 328 23.61 -0.57 6.86
C ALA A 328 23.35 -2.04 7.15
N THR A 329 23.58 -2.92 6.17
CA THR A 329 23.44 -4.38 6.30
C THR A 329 24.41 -4.93 7.34
N TYR A 330 25.67 -4.50 7.30
CA TYR A 330 26.70 -4.93 8.24
C TYR A 330 26.37 -4.51 9.69
N ILE A 331 25.90 -3.28 9.91
CA ILE A 331 25.58 -2.78 11.27
C ILE A 331 24.35 -3.49 11.85
N THR A 332 23.41 -3.90 11.01
CA THR A 332 22.09 -4.41 11.43
C THR A 332 22.04 -5.94 11.60
N ASP A 333 23.17 -6.65 11.45
CA ASP A 333 23.28 -8.11 11.31
C ASP A 333 22.58 -8.97 12.39
N GLN A 334 21.28 -9.19 12.18
CA GLN A 334 20.44 -10.24 12.76
C GLN A 334 19.54 -10.78 11.63
N GLY A 335 20.06 -11.70 10.81
CA GLY A 335 19.28 -12.75 10.13
C GLY A 335 18.14 -12.32 9.19
N SER A 336 18.12 -11.07 8.71
CA SER A 336 17.05 -10.59 7.83
C SER A 336 17.58 -10.37 6.42
N SER A 337 17.68 -11.46 5.66
CA SER A 337 17.74 -11.44 4.19
C SER A 337 16.58 -10.66 3.52
N ALA A 338 15.64 -10.16 4.32
CA ALA A 338 14.48 -9.36 3.94
C ALA A 338 14.82 -8.02 3.24
N PHE A 339 16.02 -7.46 3.42
CA PHE A 339 16.40 -6.23 2.68
C PHE A 339 16.69 -6.48 1.20
N ALA A 340 17.09 -7.70 0.81
CA ALA A 340 17.52 -7.98 -0.55
C ALA A 340 16.40 -8.49 -1.48
N ASP A 341 15.44 -9.26 -0.97
CA ASP A 341 14.59 -10.07 -1.88
C ASP A 341 13.28 -9.43 -2.35
N ARG A 342 12.77 -8.38 -1.69
CA ARG A 342 11.53 -7.66 -2.11
C ARG A 342 11.47 -6.20 -1.64
N ALA A 343 12.60 -5.59 -1.32
CA ALA A 343 12.58 -4.25 -0.75
C ALA A 343 12.07 -3.25 -1.80
N ARG A 344 10.80 -2.83 -1.62
CA ARG A 344 10.22 -1.70 -2.36
C ARG A 344 11.23 -0.56 -2.28
N TRP A 345 11.51 0.09 -3.40
CA TRP A 345 12.51 1.16 -3.50
C TRP A 345 12.40 2.23 -2.38
N ASN A 346 11.21 2.40 -1.79
CA ASN A 346 10.95 3.20 -0.57
C ASN A 346 11.94 2.90 0.57
N SER A 347 12.33 1.63 0.76
CA SER A 347 13.32 1.23 1.77
C SER A 347 14.69 1.87 1.53
N ILE A 348 15.16 1.89 0.28
CA ILE A 348 16.42 2.54 -0.12
C ILE A 348 16.32 4.04 0.10
N TYR A 349 15.19 4.66 -0.29
CA TYR A 349 14.95 6.08 -0.02
C TYR A 349 15.02 6.40 1.49
N MET A 350 14.36 5.60 2.32
CA MET A 350 14.37 5.76 3.78
C MET A 350 15.75 5.51 4.38
N MET A 351 16.51 4.55 3.84
CA MET A 351 17.90 4.29 4.21
C MET A 351 18.78 5.50 3.93
N ILE A 352 18.69 6.09 2.73
CA ILE A 352 19.45 7.31 2.37
C ILE A 352 19.06 8.46 3.30
N LYS A 353 17.75 8.71 3.47
CA LYS A 353 17.26 9.76 4.38
C LYS A 353 17.84 9.58 5.79
N ARG A 354 17.76 8.37 6.33
CA ARG A 354 18.26 8.06 7.67
C ARG A 354 19.77 8.22 7.77
N ALA A 355 20.52 7.83 6.74
CA ALA A 355 21.96 7.98 6.69
C ALA A 355 22.39 9.46 6.70
N LEU A 356 21.67 10.32 5.97
CA LEU A 356 21.93 11.77 5.96
C LEU A 356 21.68 12.39 7.35
N GLU A 357 20.60 11.99 8.04
CA GLU A 357 20.33 12.41 9.43
C GLU A 357 21.42 11.92 10.42
N LEU A 358 22.04 10.78 10.13
CA LEU A 358 23.05 10.14 10.98
C LEU A 358 24.50 10.33 10.48
N ARG A 359 24.74 11.26 9.55
CA ARG A 359 26.03 11.42 8.88
C ARG A 359 27.22 11.44 9.85
N CYS A 360 27.18 12.29 10.87
CA CYS A 360 28.27 12.40 11.85
C CYS A 360 28.51 11.09 12.61
N ALA A 361 27.45 10.34 12.93
CA ALA A 361 27.57 9.06 13.63
C ALA A 361 28.18 7.98 12.73
N ILE A 362 27.81 7.97 11.45
CA ILE A 362 28.38 7.04 10.45
C ILE A 362 29.86 7.38 10.19
N GLU A 363 30.21 8.65 10.01
CA GLU A 363 31.61 9.08 9.82
C GLU A 363 32.48 8.73 11.05
N LEU A 364 31.95 8.95 12.27
CA LEU A 364 32.62 8.54 13.50
C LEU A 364 32.82 7.02 13.58
N TYR A 365 31.78 6.25 13.24
CA TYR A 365 31.86 4.79 13.18
C TYR A 365 32.94 4.32 12.21
N GLN A 366 32.98 4.85 10.99
CA GLN A 366 34.01 4.54 10.00
C GLN A 366 35.42 4.88 10.50
N SER A 367 35.58 6.00 11.21
CA SER A 367 36.88 6.43 11.74
C SER A 367 37.42 5.52 12.85
N ARG A 368 36.52 4.87 13.60
CA ARG A 368 36.84 4.01 14.75
C ARG A 368 36.80 2.52 14.41
N TRP A 369 36.27 2.16 13.24
CA TRP A 369 36.14 0.78 12.83
C TRP A 369 37.52 0.12 12.68
N GLN A 370 37.66 -1.06 13.26
CA GLN A 370 38.85 -1.90 13.12
C GLN A 370 38.39 -3.32 12.81
N LYS A 371 39.06 -3.97 11.85
CA LYS A 371 38.84 -5.39 11.59
C LYS A 371 39.15 -6.19 12.87
N PRO A 372 38.23 -7.06 13.34
CA PRO A 372 38.48 -7.92 14.49
C PRO A 372 39.74 -8.75 14.27
N LYS A 373 40.70 -8.66 15.21
CA LYS A 373 42.02 -9.32 15.08
C LYS A 373 41.94 -10.85 15.13
N ASN A 374 40.90 -11.40 15.76
CA ASN A 374 40.74 -12.83 16.01
C ASN A 374 39.77 -13.51 15.04
N ASP A 375 39.31 -12.79 14.01
CA ASP A 375 38.43 -13.32 12.98
C ASP A 375 38.98 -12.92 11.60
N PRO A 376 39.88 -13.75 11.02
CA PRO A 376 40.50 -13.45 9.74
C PRO A 376 39.48 -13.44 8.59
N ASP A 377 38.38 -14.20 8.73
CA ASP A 377 37.28 -14.29 7.77
C ASP A 377 36.30 -13.12 7.91
N HIS A 378 36.44 -12.30 8.95
CA HIS A 378 35.64 -11.10 9.15
C HIS A 378 35.82 -10.12 7.98
N ARG A 379 34.71 -9.72 7.37
CA ARG A 379 34.71 -8.85 6.20
C ARG A 379 35.39 -7.51 6.49
N ASP A 380 36.22 -7.07 5.54
CA ASP A 380 36.81 -5.74 5.59
C ASP A 380 35.83 -4.69 5.06
N LEU A 381 35.31 -3.84 5.96
CA LEU A 381 34.33 -2.80 5.63
C LEU A 381 34.98 -1.55 5.04
N THR A 382 36.31 -1.41 5.07
CA THR A 382 37.00 -0.18 4.63
C THR A 382 36.72 0.17 3.16
N ASN A 383 36.54 -0.85 2.31
CA ASN A 383 36.19 -0.66 0.90
C ASN A 383 34.76 -0.10 0.69
N ASP A 384 33.91 -0.16 1.71
CA ASP A 384 32.55 0.37 1.68
C ASP A 384 32.41 1.74 2.34
N PHE A 385 33.49 2.31 2.89
CA PHE A 385 33.39 3.58 3.59
C PHE A 385 32.98 4.72 2.65
N LEU A 386 32.01 5.49 3.12
CA LEU A 386 31.50 6.68 2.45
C LEU A 386 32.50 7.82 2.61
N ASN A 387 32.96 8.34 1.47
CA ASN A 387 33.78 9.55 1.41
C ASN A 387 32.92 10.82 1.21
N ALA A 388 33.56 11.99 1.15
CA ALA A 388 32.85 13.26 0.97
C ALA A 388 32.02 13.34 -0.34
N GLY A 389 32.51 12.78 -1.44
CA GLY A 389 31.78 12.71 -2.71
C GLY A 389 30.57 11.78 -2.64
N ASP A 390 30.67 10.69 -1.87
CA ASP A 390 29.56 9.76 -1.67
C ASP A 390 28.39 10.41 -0.94
N TRP A 391 28.68 11.22 0.08
CA TRP A 391 27.65 11.98 0.78
C TRP A 391 26.94 12.98 -0.12
N VAL A 392 27.67 13.66 -1.00
CA VAL A 392 27.09 14.56 -2.01
C VAL A 392 26.22 13.78 -2.99
N GLU A 393 26.66 12.61 -3.45
CA GLU A 393 25.85 11.76 -4.35
C GLU A 393 24.58 11.25 -3.66
N LEU A 394 24.66 10.82 -2.39
CA LEU A 394 23.50 10.38 -1.60
C LEU A 394 22.47 11.50 -1.41
N GLU A 395 22.91 12.73 -1.14
CA GLU A 395 22.03 13.89 -1.02
C GLU A 395 21.29 14.19 -2.34
N ARG A 396 22.00 14.09 -3.47
CA ARG A 396 21.39 14.23 -4.81
C ARG A 396 20.31 13.18 -5.06
N PHE A 397 20.58 11.91 -4.75
CA PHE A 397 19.58 10.85 -4.86
C PHE A 397 18.39 11.08 -3.92
N TYR A 398 18.63 11.53 -2.68
CA TYR A 398 17.57 11.83 -1.73
C TYR A 398 16.61 12.90 -2.27
N GLU A 399 17.14 14.04 -2.72
CA GLU A 399 16.30 15.13 -3.24
C GLU A 399 15.57 14.74 -4.53
N PHE A 400 16.24 14.01 -5.42
CA PHE A 400 15.62 13.54 -6.67
C PHE A 400 14.51 12.52 -6.43
N LEU A 401 14.69 11.57 -5.50
CA LEU A 401 13.74 10.48 -5.24
C LEU A 401 12.57 10.88 -4.33
N LYS A 402 12.71 11.95 -3.54
CA LYS A 402 11.67 12.50 -2.67
C LYS A 402 10.30 12.67 -3.34
N PRO A 403 10.17 13.33 -4.51
CA PRO A 403 8.87 13.43 -5.19
C PRO A 403 8.25 12.08 -5.53
N PHE A 404 9.05 11.08 -5.94
CA PHE A 404 8.55 9.74 -6.24
C PHE A 404 7.98 9.07 -4.99
N TYR A 405 8.55 9.36 -3.81
CA TYR A 405 8.22 8.68 -2.56
C TYR A 405 6.88 9.20 -2.09
N ILE A 406 6.75 10.53 -2.07
CA ILE A 406 5.50 11.23 -1.78
C ILE A 406 4.40 10.74 -2.72
N LEU A 407 4.64 10.68 -4.03
CA LEU A 407 3.64 10.26 -5.00
C LEU A 407 3.24 8.79 -4.82
N THR A 408 4.19 7.89 -4.59
CA THR A 408 3.89 6.47 -4.33
C THR A 408 3.00 6.31 -3.11
N LYS A 409 3.33 6.98 -2.00
CA LYS A 409 2.54 6.97 -0.77
C LYS A 409 1.18 7.65 -0.92
N THR A 410 1.09 8.65 -1.79
CA THR A 410 -0.17 9.34 -2.08
C THR A 410 -1.14 8.42 -2.84
N ILE A 411 -0.63 7.68 -3.84
CA ILE A 411 -1.44 6.89 -4.79
C ILE A 411 -1.60 5.39 -4.45
N GLU A 412 -0.97 4.89 -3.37
CA GLU A 412 -1.00 3.46 -3.02
C GLU A 412 -2.34 2.96 -2.44
N GLY A 413 -3.37 3.82 -2.37
CA GLY A 413 -4.65 3.46 -1.78
C GLY A 413 -5.83 3.53 -2.74
N ASN A 414 -7.04 3.47 -2.18
CA ASN A 414 -8.27 3.57 -2.97
C ASN A 414 -8.72 5.03 -2.97
N ALA A 415 -8.93 5.60 -4.16
CA ALA A 415 -9.43 6.96 -4.41
C ALA A 415 -10.86 7.17 -3.88
N SER A 416 -11.00 7.09 -2.57
CA SER A 416 -12.25 7.04 -1.80
C SER A 416 -12.22 7.98 -0.59
N LYS A 417 -11.05 8.58 -0.31
CA LYS A 417 -10.83 9.49 0.83
C LYS A 417 -10.03 10.72 0.37
N PRO A 418 -10.69 11.73 -0.21
CA PRO A 418 -10.00 12.95 -0.63
C PRO A 418 -9.21 13.57 0.52
N GLY A 419 -7.93 13.92 0.27
CA GLY A 419 -7.08 14.63 1.23
C GLY A 419 -6.35 13.77 2.27
N ALA A 420 -6.43 12.43 2.19
CA ALA A 420 -5.66 11.51 3.02
C ALA A 420 -4.56 10.78 2.22
N GLU A 421 -3.44 10.43 2.87
CA GLU A 421 -2.44 9.50 2.32
C GLU A 421 -3.11 8.16 2.00
N GLY A 422 -2.87 7.60 0.79
CA GLY A 422 -3.64 6.47 0.28
C GLY A 422 -5.12 6.79 -0.06
N GLY A 423 -5.44 8.07 -0.23
CA GLY A 423 -6.76 8.57 -0.65
C GLY A 423 -6.87 8.89 -2.14
N HIS A 424 -5.79 8.65 -2.90
CA HIS A 424 -5.64 8.89 -4.33
C HIS A 424 -5.34 7.57 -5.07
N GLY A 425 -5.33 7.59 -6.39
CA GLY A 425 -5.11 6.40 -7.25
C GLY A 425 -6.15 6.25 -8.37
N ALA A 426 -6.90 7.31 -8.68
CA ALA A 426 -7.85 7.28 -9.79
C ALA A 426 -7.11 7.28 -11.14
N VAL A 427 -7.74 6.74 -12.18
CA VAL A 427 -7.13 6.63 -13.52
C VAL A 427 -6.66 7.99 -14.05
N TRP A 428 -7.42 9.07 -13.82
CA TRP A 428 -7.06 10.42 -14.26
C TRP A 428 -5.79 10.95 -13.59
N GLU A 429 -5.41 10.45 -12.41
CA GLU A 429 -4.19 10.86 -11.70
C GLU A 429 -2.94 10.22 -12.30
N THR A 430 -3.07 9.18 -13.11
CA THR A 430 -1.93 8.42 -13.65
C THR A 430 -1.07 9.27 -14.57
N LEU A 431 -1.66 9.86 -15.62
CA LEU A 431 -0.91 10.71 -16.56
C LEU A 431 -0.39 11.96 -15.86
N LYS A 432 -1.19 12.60 -15.01
CA LYS A 432 -0.76 13.76 -14.23
C LYS A 432 0.46 13.45 -13.35
N THR A 433 0.49 12.27 -12.75
CA THR A 433 1.64 11.79 -11.96
C THR A 433 2.86 11.59 -12.85
N MET A 434 2.70 10.89 -13.97
CA MET A 434 3.80 10.69 -14.93
C MET A 434 4.35 12.01 -15.47
N ASP A 435 3.48 12.96 -15.78
CA ASP A 435 3.79 14.28 -16.31
C ASP A 435 4.62 15.12 -15.32
N TYR A 436 4.27 15.04 -14.04
CA TYR A 436 5.07 15.67 -12.99
C TYR A 436 6.46 15.04 -12.88
N LEU A 437 6.55 13.71 -12.92
CA LEU A 437 7.83 13.00 -12.88
C LEU A 437 8.67 13.30 -14.12
N PHE A 438 8.06 13.41 -15.30
CA PHE A 438 8.73 13.80 -16.54
C PHE A 438 9.38 15.18 -16.39
N MET A 439 8.71 16.16 -15.77
CA MET A 439 9.33 17.47 -15.51
C MET A 439 10.54 17.37 -14.56
N LYS A 440 10.47 16.52 -13.52
CA LYS A 440 11.61 16.31 -12.60
C LYS A 440 12.80 15.68 -13.26
N PHE A 441 12.56 14.69 -14.09
CA PHE A 441 13.59 14.08 -14.89
C PHE A 441 14.19 15.09 -15.90
N LYS A 442 13.42 16.08 -16.39
CA LYS A 442 13.83 16.96 -17.49
C LYS A 442 14.85 17.95 -16.94
N GLN A 443 14.49 18.52 -15.81
CA GLN A 443 15.38 19.32 -14.98
C GLN A 443 16.65 18.54 -14.62
N ALA A 444 16.53 17.31 -14.13
CA ALA A 444 17.70 16.51 -13.77
C ALA A 444 18.63 16.18 -14.97
N ALA A 445 18.06 15.95 -16.15
CA ALA A 445 18.82 15.74 -17.39
C ALA A 445 19.55 17.02 -17.83
N GLU A 446 18.89 18.18 -17.74
CA GLU A 446 19.51 19.50 -17.99
C GLU A 446 20.66 19.78 -17.01
N ASP A 447 20.44 19.55 -15.71
CA ASP A 447 21.44 19.77 -14.65
C ASP A 447 22.69 18.87 -14.82
N THR A 448 22.50 17.67 -15.35
CA THR A 448 23.58 16.67 -15.52
C THR A 448 24.21 16.67 -16.91
N GLN A 449 23.70 17.46 -17.85
CA GLN A 449 24.10 17.44 -19.27
C GLN A 449 25.62 17.54 -19.45
N PHE A 450 26.22 18.56 -18.82
CA PHE A 450 27.65 18.87 -18.93
C PHE A 450 28.52 18.28 -17.81
N GLN A 451 27.92 17.48 -16.92
CA GLN A 451 28.66 16.80 -15.85
C GLN A 451 29.37 15.55 -16.40
N GLU A 452 30.47 15.16 -15.75
CA GLU A 452 31.15 13.89 -16.02
C GLU A 452 30.24 12.68 -15.77
N ALA A 453 30.60 11.54 -16.37
CA ALA A 453 29.87 10.31 -16.17
C ALA A 453 29.89 9.91 -14.69
N SER A 454 28.72 9.78 -14.10
CA SER A 454 28.51 9.38 -12.71
C SER A 454 27.38 8.36 -12.63
N HIS A 455 27.31 7.65 -11.51
CA HIS A 455 26.23 6.71 -11.26
C HIS A 455 24.88 7.44 -11.25
N PHE A 456 24.81 8.61 -10.59
CA PHE A 456 23.63 9.48 -10.64
C PHE A 456 23.22 9.85 -12.07
N LYS A 457 24.12 10.38 -12.91
CA LYS A 457 23.81 10.77 -14.30
C LYS A 457 23.27 9.60 -15.12
N SER A 458 23.96 8.47 -15.10
CA SER A 458 23.52 7.25 -15.79
C SER A 458 22.17 6.75 -15.27
N GLY A 459 21.91 6.89 -13.97
CA GLY A 459 20.63 6.60 -13.36
C GLY A 459 19.50 7.48 -13.90
N ILE A 460 19.71 8.80 -13.99
CA ILE A 460 18.74 9.73 -14.58
C ILE A 460 18.38 9.31 -16.02
N ASP A 461 19.37 9.00 -16.85
CA ASP A 461 19.14 8.57 -18.24
C ASP A 461 18.33 7.25 -18.30
N CYS A 462 18.67 6.27 -17.45
CA CYS A 462 17.97 4.98 -17.39
C CYS A 462 16.52 5.14 -16.89
N GLY A 463 16.31 5.99 -15.88
CA GLY A 463 14.98 6.31 -15.35
C GLY A 463 14.11 7.06 -16.36
N TRP A 464 14.69 8.04 -17.06
CA TRP A 464 14.03 8.81 -18.12
C TRP A 464 13.52 7.88 -19.22
N ALA A 465 14.41 7.04 -19.76
CA ALA A 465 14.05 6.06 -20.79
C ALA A 465 12.96 5.09 -20.28
N LYS A 466 13.05 4.65 -19.03
CA LYS A 466 12.03 3.78 -18.43
C LYS A 466 10.68 4.48 -18.31
N LEU A 467 10.64 5.76 -17.98
CA LEU A 467 9.40 6.53 -17.90
C LEU A 467 8.77 6.70 -19.29
N GLU A 468 9.57 6.97 -20.32
CA GLU A 468 9.10 7.07 -21.71
C GLU A 468 8.52 5.75 -22.24
N ASP A 469 9.14 4.59 -21.93
CA ASP A 469 8.56 3.27 -22.23
C ASP A 469 7.12 3.13 -21.70
N TYR A 470 6.84 3.77 -20.56
CA TYR A 470 5.52 3.72 -19.94
C TYR A 470 4.51 4.67 -20.59
N TYR A 471 4.94 5.80 -21.15
CA TYR A 471 4.06 6.62 -21.99
C TYR A 471 3.57 5.82 -23.21
N VAL A 472 4.47 5.10 -23.88
CA VAL A 472 4.11 4.22 -25.02
C VAL A 472 3.06 3.16 -24.62
N LYS A 473 3.12 2.64 -23.38
CA LYS A 473 2.11 1.71 -22.87
C LYS A 473 0.77 2.40 -22.59
N THR A 474 0.79 3.62 -22.05
CA THR A 474 -0.45 4.40 -21.86
C THR A 474 -1.10 4.79 -23.17
N ASP A 475 -0.33 4.97 -24.25
CA ASP A 475 -0.85 5.32 -25.58
C ASP A 475 -1.71 4.20 -26.18
N ARG A 476 -1.42 2.95 -25.84
CA ARG A 476 -2.22 1.78 -26.26
C ARG A 476 -3.59 1.73 -25.61
N THR A 477 -3.78 2.46 -24.51
CA THR A 477 -4.96 2.37 -23.66
C THR A 477 -5.61 3.76 -23.51
N PRO A 478 -6.58 4.10 -24.37
CA PRO A 478 -7.09 5.47 -24.50
C PRO A 478 -7.78 6.01 -23.24
N VAL A 479 -8.23 5.14 -22.32
CA VAL A 479 -8.92 5.55 -21.09
C VAL A 479 -8.05 6.40 -20.17
N TYR A 480 -6.71 6.28 -20.21
CA TYR A 480 -5.84 7.18 -19.45
C TYR A 480 -6.01 8.64 -19.87
N ARG A 481 -6.00 8.86 -21.19
CA ARG A 481 -6.18 10.17 -21.81
C ARG A 481 -7.61 10.66 -21.60
N ALA A 482 -8.61 9.80 -21.84
CA ALA A 482 -10.01 10.15 -21.68
C ALA A 482 -10.37 10.50 -20.24
N ALA A 483 -9.88 9.76 -19.25
CA ALA A 483 -10.16 10.01 -17.83
C ALA A 483 -9.68 11.42 -17.40
N LEU A 484 -8.52 11.86 -17.88
CA LEU A 484 -8.01 13.20 -17.59
C LEU A 484 -8.68 14.29 -18.44
N ALA A 485 -8.96 14.00 -19.72
CA ALA A 485 -9.64 14.93 -20.63
C ALA A 485 -11.11 15.21 -20.23
N LEU A 486 -11.78 14.24 -19.62
CA LEU A 486 -13.15 14.38 -19.10
C LEU A 486 -13.18 14.95 -17.67
N HIS A 487 -12.03 15.16 -17.04
CA HIS A 487 -11.99 15.70 -15.70
C HIS A 487 -12.36 17.20 -15.71
N PRO A 488 -13.41 17.63 -14.97
CA PRO A 488 -13.95 19.00 -15.08
C PRO A 488 -12.95 20.13 -14.83
N SER A 489 -11.97 19.90 -13.96
CA SER A 489 -10.94 20.92 -13.62
C SER A 489 -9.74 20.97 -14.57
N TYR A 490 -9.55 19.98 -15.43
CA TYR A 490 -8.34 19.85 -16.26
C TYR A 490 -8.66 19.96 -17.74
N GLY A 491 -9.55 19.10 -18.24
CA GLY A 491 -9.98 19.13 -19.63
C GLY A 491 -8.83 18.94 -20.64
N TYR A 492 -9.10 19.36 -21.88
CA TYR A 492 -8.12 19.39 -22.96
C TYR A 492 -7.03 20.45 -22.71
N ASP A 493 -7.37 21.52 -22.00
CA ASP A 493 -6.46 22.62 -21.62
C ASP A 493 -5.27 22.13 -20.80
N TYR A 494 -5.43 21.07 -20.02
CA TYR A 494 -4.32 20.44 -19.30
C TYR A 494 -3.26 19.93 -20.27
N PHE A 495 -3.67 19.15 -21.28
CA PHE A 495 -2.75 18.59 -22.26
C PHE A 495 -2.15 19.67 -23.16
N GLU A 496 -2.92 20.70 -23.53
CA GLU A 496 -2.36 21.80 -24.31
C GLU A 496 -1.27 22.55 -23.53
N ARG A 497 -1.50 22.83 -22.24
CA ARG A 497 -0.51 23.52 -21.41
C ARG A 497 0.70 22.64 -21.08
N HIS A 498 0.49 21.37 -20.74
CA HIS A 498 1.56 20.52 -20.25
C HIS A 498 2.29 19.78 -21.37
N TRP A 499 1.58 19.13 -22.29
CA TRP A 499 2.22 18.35 -23.35
C TRP A 499 2.71 19.23 -24.48
N LYS A 500 1.82 20.05 -25.07
CA LYS A 500 2.16 20.90 -26.22
C LYS A 500 3.12 22.03 -25.84
N LYS A 501 2.88 22.75 -24.73
CA LYS A 501 3.71 23.90 -24.32
C LYS A 501 4.88 23.52 -23.39
N ALA A 502 4.63 22.98 -22.20
CA ALA A 502 5.71 22.77 -21.20
C ALA A 502 6.69 21.63 -21.57
N MET A 503 6.18 20.51 -22.08
CA MET A 503 6.98 19.36 -22.51
C MET A 503 7.48 19.46 -23.95
N ASN A 504 6.98 20.42 -24.73
CA ASN A 504 7.28 20.58 -26.15
C ASN A 504 7.00 19.30 -26.98
N LYS A 505 5.84 18.68 -26.74
CA LYS A 505 5.34 17.48 -27.44
C LYS A 505 3.99 17.76 -28.12
N PRO A 506 3.95 18.60 -29.18
CA PRO A 506 2.70 18.95 -29.86
C PRO A 506 2.00 17.74 -30.49
N GLN A 507 2.77 16.75 -30.98
CA GLN A 507 2.19 15.54 -31.55
C GLN A 507 1.40 14.72 -30.53
N TRP A 508 1.90 14.62 -29.29
CA TRP A 508 1.19 13.90 -28.22
C TRP A 508 -0.18 14.50 -27.92
N TYR A 509 -0.30 15.84 -28.03
CA TYR A 509 -1.59 16.51 -27.89
C TYR A 509 -2.55 16.12 -29.01
N SER A 510 -2.11 16.17 -30.27
CA SER A 510 -2.93 15.76 -31.42
C SER A 510 -3.37 14.28 -31.33
N ASP A 511 -2.44 13.40 -30.96
CA ASP A 511 -2.73 11.97 -30.77
C ASP A 511 -3.72 11.74 -29.62
N MET A 512 -3.64 12.55 -28.56
CA MET A 512 -4.57 12.52 -27.45
C MET A 512 -5.98 12.88 -27.90
N GLN A 513 -6.14 13.95 -28.68
CA GLN A 513 -7.44 14.36 -29.21
C GLN A 513 -8.06 13.26 -30.08
N SER A 514 -7.27 12.65 -30.97
CA SER A 514 -7.72 11.54 -31.82
C SER A 514 -8.13 10.31 -30.99
N ALA A 515 -7.34 9.94 -29.98
CA ALA A 515 -7.63 8.79 -29.13
C ALA A 515 -8.91 8.97 -28.30
N VAL A 516 -9.12 10.16 -27.73
CA VAL A 516 -10.32 10.48 -26.95
C VAL A 516 -11.56 10.56 -27.85
N GLY A 517 -11.45 11.19 -29.02
CA GLY A 517 -12.53 11.25 -30.00
C GLY A 517 -12.96 9.86 -30.48
N SER A 518 -11.98 9.01 -30.85
CA SER A 518 -12.25 7.63 -31.30
C SER A 518 -12.92 6.79 -30.22
N LEU A 519 -12.51 6.96 -28.95
CA LEU A 519 -13.13 6.28 -27.82
C LEU A 519 -14.57 6.76 -27.61
N PHE A 520 -14.81 8.07 -27.69
CA PHE A 520 -16.16 8.63 -27.58
C PHE A 520 -17.10 8.11 -28.67
N ASP A 521 -16.63 8.04 -29.92
CA ASP A 521 -17.41 7.51 -31.03
C ASP A 521 -17.76 6.02 -30.85
N GLU A 522 -16.87 5.25 -30.22
CA GLU A 522 -17.13 3.85 -29.86
C GLU A 522 -18.24 3.75 -28.81
N TYR A 523 -18.16 4.54 -27.72
CA TYR A 523 -19.20 4.60 -26.69
C TYR A 523 -20.55 5.06 -27.26
N ARG A 524 -20.55 6.07 -28.14
CA ARG A 524 -21.77 6.56 -28.78
C ARG A 524 -22.44 5.47 -29.61
N ARG A 525 -21.69 4.76 -30.45
CA ARG A 525 -22.20 3.64 -31.25
C ARG A 525 -22.75 2.50 -30.39
N GLN A 526 -22.07 2.15 -29.30
CA GLN A 526 -22.57 1.14 -28.35
C GLN A 526 -23.90 1.55 -27.73
N THR A 527 -24.01 2.81 -27.29
CA THR A 527 -25.25 3.34 -26.68
C THR A 527 -26.41 3.37 -27.68
N GLU A 528 -26.15 3.73 -28.94
CA GLU A 528 -27.15 3.72 -30.01
C GLU A 528 -27.68 2.28 -30.25
N VAL A 529 -26.79 1.29 -30.31
CA VAL A 529 -27.17 -0.13 -30.46
C VAL A 529 -27.97 -0.63 -29.26
N GLU A 530 -27.54 -0.32 -28.04
CA GLU A 530 -28.27 -0.70 -26.81
C GLU A 530 -29.67 -0.08 -26.76
N THR A 531 -29.79 1.19 -27.17
CA THR A 531 -31.08 1.90 -27.21
C THR A 531 -32.01 1.29 -28.26
N GLN A 532 -31.48 0.95 -29.44
CA GLN A 532 -32.25 0.28 -30.50
C GLN A 532 -32.70 -1.12 -30.09
N ALA A 533 -31.82 -1.90 -29.43
CA ALA A 533 -32.19 -3.21 -28.92
C ALA A 533 -33.32 -3.12 -27.88
N GLN A 534 -33.24 -2.16 -26.95
CA GLN A 534 -34.31 -1.93 -25.96
C GLN A 534 -35.63 -1.48 -26.60
N ALA A 535 -35.59 -0.70 -27.68
CA ALA A 535 -36.79 -0.31 -28.42
C ALA A 535 -37.44 -1.49 -29.15
N GLY A 536 -36.65 -2.35 -29.80
CA GLY A 536 -37.16 -3.54 -30.48
C GLY A 536 -37.80 -4.57 -29.55
N PHE A 537 -37.28 -4.74 -28.33
CA PHE A 537 -37.92 -5.60 -27.32
C PHE A 537 -39.29 -5.08 -26.86
N LEU A 538 -39.49 -3.75 -26.83
CA LEU A 538 -40.78 -3.15 -26.46
C LEU A 538 -41.82 -3.24 -27.60
N GLU A 539 -41.37 -3.28 -28.86
CA GLU A 539 -42.25 -3.50 -30.01
C GLU A 539 -42.71 -4.97 -30.07
N ASP A 540 -41.81 -5.95 -29.86
CA ASP A 540 -42.17 -7.39 -29.80
C ASP A 540 -43.11 -7.73 -28.62
N GLU A 541 -42.91 -7.14 -27.43
CA GLU A 541 -43.85 -7.31 -26.30
C GLU A 541 -45.22 -6.67 -26.57
N SER A 542 -45.30 -5.65 -27.42
CA SER A 542 -46.57 -5.04 -27.81
C SER A 542 -47.33 -5.85 -28.86
N GLU A 543 -46.62 -6.57 -29.75
CA GLU A 543 -47.24 -7.46 -30.74
C GLU A 543 -47.74 -8.78 -30.12
N GLU A 544 -47.09 -9.29 -29.06
CA GLU A 544 -47.59 -10.48 -28.32
C GLU A 544 -48.86 -10.20 -27.51
N VAL A 545 -49.08 -8.96 -27.03
CA VAL A 545 -50.31 -8.61 -26.29
C VAL A 545 -51.52 -8.43 -27.21
N ASP A 546 -51.30 -8.07 -28.48
CA ASP A 546 -52.39 -7.94 -29.47
C ASP A 546 -52.82 -9.28 -30.09
N ALA A 547 -52.03 -10.35 -29.95
CA ALA A 547 -52.34 -11.68 -30.50
C ALA A 547 -53.33 -12.50 -29.63
N ASP A 548 -53.52 -12.15 -28.36
CA ASP A 548 -54.36 -12.90 -27.40
C ASP A 548 -55.81 -12.38 -27.27
N ASN A 549 -56.21 -11.36 -28.06
CA ASN A 549 -57.53 -10.74 -27.94
C ASN A 549 -58.59 -11.20 -28.97
N ASP A 550 -58.31 -12.22 -29.80
CA ASP A 550 -59.25 -12.67 -30.84
C ASP A 550 -59.96 -14.02 -30.55
N TYR A 551 -60.21 -14.32 -29.27
CA TYR A 551 -60.99 -15.50 -28.85
C TYR A 551 -62.20 -15.14 -27.98
N SER A 552 -63.15 -14.37 -28.52
CA SER A 552 -64.49 -14.24 -27.94
C SER A 552 -65.58 -14.04 -29.01
N SER A 553 -65.82 -15.07 -29.81
CA SER A 553 -67.06 -15.16 -30.60
C SER A 553 -67.36 -16.60 -31.00
N PHE A 554 -67.81 -17.44 -30.06
CA PHE A 554 -68.60 -18.63 -30.41
C PHE A 554 -69.62 -18.99 -29.31
N GLY A 555 -70.91 -18.94 -29.67
CA GLY A 555 -71.89 -19.89 -29.16
C GLY A 555 -72.99 -19.37 -28.22
N LYS A 556 -74.05 -18.75 -28.77
CA LYS A 556 -75.44 -19.02 -28.33
C LYS A 556 -76.40 -18.98 -29.52
N ARG A 557 -76.76 -20.18 -29.99
CA ARG A 557 -78.10 -20.51 -30.50
C ARG A 557 -78.42 -21.92 -30.05
#